data_AF-A0A3R9N955-F1
#
_entry.id   AF-A0A3R9N955-F1
#
_cell.length_a   1.000
_cell.length_b   1.000
_cell.length_c   1.000
_cell.angle_alpha   90.00
_cell.angle_beta   90.00
_cell.angle_gamma   90.00
#
_symmetry.space_group_name_H-M   'P 1'
#
loop_
_entity.id
_entity.type
_entity.pdbx_description
1 polymer ?
#
loop_
_entity_poly.entity_id
_entity_poly.type
_entity_poly.pdbx_seq_one_letter_code
_entity_poly.pdbx_strand_id
1 'polypeptide(L)'
;MLKKLTKNLKNQRGLTLIELLAVVVILGIISAIAVPSIGGIINKTKNDATVAEAVQIINAAKLHTASNPTKVDLDHTDLGQYLDNIKDTGLDYTVKIVKEDSSGNAIDPWEYRLDNHDSISIVKDAISTITTDYVTEDNLLKYSGN
;
A
#
# COMPACT_ATOMS: atom_id res chain seq x y z
N MET A 1 9.30 50.94 33.44
CA MET A 1 9.37 51.02 31.96
C MET A 1 8.49 50.00 31.20
N LEU A 2 7.52 49.31 31.87
CA LEU A 2 6.71 48.21 31.31
C LEU A 2 5.43 48.63 30.56
N LYS A 3 5.14 49.92 30.42
CA LYS A 3 3.82 50.43 29.96
C LYS A 3 3.61 50.39 28.43
N LYS A 4 4.64 50.00 27.65
CA LYS A 4 4.58 49.96 26.17
C LYS A 4 4.18 48.60 25.57
N LEU A 5 4.32 47.49 26.30
CA LEU A 5 4.00 46.15 25.79
C LEU A 5 2.49 45.88 25.71
N THR A 6 1.69 46.51 26.58
CA THR A 6 0.24 46.27 26.67
C THR A 6 -0.59 47.02 25.62
N LYS A 7 0.03 47.89 24.81
CA LYS A 7 -0.68 48.72 23.81
C LYS A 7 -1.04 47.95 22.53
N ASN A 8 -0.31 46.87 22.21
CA ASN A 8 -0.52 46.09 20.98
C ASN A 8 -1.62 45.01 21.09
N LEU A 9 -2.03 44.63 22.30
CA LEU A 9 -3.09 43.62 22.52
C LEU A 9 -4.51 44.19 22.37
N LYS A 10 -4.68 45.52 22.38
CA LYS A 10 -5.98 46.21 22.27
C LYS A 10 -6.36 46.61 20.83
N ASN A 11 -5.59 46.18 19.83
CA ASN A 11 -5.83 46.48 18.41
C ASN A 11 -6.57 45.37 17.65
N GLN A 12 -7.27 44.46 18.32
CA GLN A 12 -8.15 43.46 17.70
C GLN A 12 -9.50 44.05 17.21
N ARG A 13 -9.49 45.29 16.72
CA ARG A 13 -10.68 45.96 16.17
C ARG A 13 -10.75 45.67 14.67
N GLY A 14 -11.10 44.44 14.30
CA GLY A 14 -11.11 44.06 12.88
C GLY A 14 -11.48 42.63 12.57
N LEU A 15 -12.35 42.00 13.37
CA LEU A 15 -13.01 40.76 12.96
C LEU A 15 -14.51 41.02 13.03
N THR A 16 -15.09 41.30 11.88
CA THR A 16 -16.54 41.36 11.74
C THR A 16 -17.09 39.96 11.46
N LEU A 17 -18.32 39.68 11.89
CA LEU A 17 -18.95 38.36 11.63
C LEU A 17 -19.05 38.07 10.12
N ILE A 18 -19.17 39.11 9.28
CA ILE A 18 -19.26 38.97 7.82
C ILE A 18 -17.93 38.48 7.21
N GLU A 19 -16.78 38.87 7.76
CA GLU A 19 -15.46 38.41 7.28
C GLU A 19 -15.24 36.93 7.61
N LEU A 20 -15.58 36.52 8.84
CA LEU A 20 -15.54 35.10 9.20
C LEU A 20 -16.53 34.28 8.38
N LEU A 21 -17.72 34.82 8.08
CA LEU A 21 -18.72 34.17 7.26
C LEU A 21 -18.24 33.96 5.82
N ALA A 22 -17.64 34.98 5.20
CA ALA A 22 -17.09 34.86 3.85
C ALA A 22 -16.00 33.77 3.76
N VAL A 23 -15.13 33.66 4.77
CA VAL A 23 -14.07 32.64 4.82
C VAL A 23 -14.65 31.24 4.93
N VAL A 24 -15.62 31.01 5.81
CA VAL A 24 -16.25 29.69 5.98
C VAL A 24 -17.03 29.28 4.73
N VAL A 25 -17.65 30.22 4.02
CA VAL A 25 -18.31 29.96 2.72
C VAL A 25 -17.29 29.50 1.68
N ILE A 26 -16.17 30.20 1.53
CA ILE A 26 -15.11 29.82 0.57
C ILE A 26 -14.52 28.46 0.96
N LEU A 27 -14.19 28.24 2.23
CA LEU A 27 -13.70 26.94 2.72
C LEU A 27 -14.72 25.82 2.51
N GLY A 28 -16.02 26.09 2.65
CA GLY A 28 -17.10 25.15 2.40
C GLY A 28 -17.16 24.71 0.94
N ILE A 29 -17.09 25.67 0.00
CA ILE A 29 -17.07 25.36 -1.44
C ILE A 29 -15.84 24.55 -1.82
N ILE A 30 -14.65 24.94 -1.33
CA ILE A 30 -13.40 24.20 -1.58
C ILE A 30 -13.49 22.79 -0.99
N SER A 31 -13.95 22.65 0.25
CA SER A 31 -14.05 21.36 0.94
C SER A 31 -15.03 20.41 0.25
N ALA A 32 -16.14 20.93 -0.29
CA ALA A 32 -17.13 20.12 -0.99
C ALA A 32 -16.56 19.39 -2.22
N ILE A 33 -15.59 20.00 -2.93
CA ILE A 33 -14.94 19.40 -4.12
C ILE A 33 -13.67 18.62 -3.72
N ALA A 34 -12.92 19.12 -2.74
CA ALA A 34 -11.64 18.54 -2.33
C ALA A 34 -11.79 17.21 -1.56
N VAL A 35 -12.79 17.09 -0.69
CA VAL A 35 -12.97 15.87 0.13
C VAL A 35 -13.21 14.60 -0.71
N PRO A 36 -14.16 14.56 -1.67
CA PRO A 36 -14.39 13.35 -2.46
C PRO A 36 -13.20 13.00 -3.38
N SER A 37 -12.49 14.01 -3.90
CA SER A 37 -11.33 13.78 -4.77
C SER A 37 -10.12 13.20 -4.02
N ILE A 38 -9.89 13.62 -2.77
CA ILE A 38 -8.80 13.10 -1.93
C ILE A 38 -9.08 11.65 -1.48
N GLY A 39 -10.33 11.30 -1.17
CA GLY A 39 -10.69 9.95 -0.71
C GLY A 39 -10.33 8.85 -1.71
N GLY A 40 -10.62 9.06 -3.00
CA GLY A 40 -10.26 8.11 -4.06
C GLY A 40 -8.75 7.93 -4.24
N ILE A 41 -7.99 9.03 -4.14
CA ILE A 41 -6.53 9.01 -4.25
C ILE A 41 -5.91 8.24 -3.07
N ILE A 42 -6.37 8.48 -1.84
CA ILE A 42 -5.87 7.77 -0.65
C ILE A 42 -6.06 6.27 -0.79
N ASN A 43 -7.25 5.81 -1.21
CA ASN A 43 -7.53 4.39 -1.41
C ASN A 43 -6.62 3.78 -2.48
N LYS A 44 -6.42 4.49 -3.61
CA LYS A 44 -5.49 4.04 -4.64
C LYS A 44 -4.05 3.96 -4.11
N THR A 45 -3.56 4.99 -3.43
CA THR A 45 -2.22 4.99 -2.83
C THR A 45 -2.03 3.84 -1.83
N LYS A 46 -3.06 3.52 -1.04
CA LYS A 46 -3.03 2.37 -0.13
C LYS A 46 -2.93 1.04 -0.88
N ASN A 47 -3.73 0.90 -1.94
CA ASN A 47 -3.72 -0.30 -2.78
C ASN A 47 -2.36 -0.47 -3.49
N ASP A 48 -1.84 0.59 -4.09
CA ASP A 48 -0.54 0.62 -4.77
C ASP A 48 0.58 0.27 -3.77
N ALA A 49 0.53 0.78 -2.54
CA ALA A 49 1.50 0.43 -1.49
C ALA A 49 1.43 -1.07 -1.12
N THR A 50 0.22 -1.63 -0.98
CA THR A 50 0.01 -3.04 -0.65
C THR A 50 0.51 -3.96 -1.78
N VAL A 51 0.33 -3.55 -3.04
CA VAL A 51 0.85 -4.29 -4.20
C VAL A 51 2.39 -4.20 -4.26
N ALA A 52 2.96 -3.03 -3.99
CA ALA A 52 4.42 -2.87 -3.92
C ALA A 52 5.04 -3.73 -2.80
N GLU A 53 4.38 -3.83 -1.66
CA GLU A 53 4.76 -4.72 -0.55
C GLU A 53 4.76 -6.19 -0.98
N ALA A 54 3.72 -6.64 -1.68
CA ALA A 54 3.67 -8.00 -2.24
C ALA A 54 4.82 -8.29 -3.22
N VAL A 55 5.18 -7.33 -4.07
CA VAL A 55 6.33 -7.45 -4.97
C VAL A 55 7.64 -7.57 -4.18
N GLN A 56 7.81 -6.78 -3.12
CA GLN A 56 8.97 -6.88 -2.22
C GLN A 56 9.06 -8.25 -1.55
N ILE A 57 7.94 -8.79 -1.08
CA ILE A 57 7.86 -10.14 -0.48
C ILE A 57 8.29 -11.21 -1.48
N ILE A 58 7.81 -11.16 -2.72
CA ILE A 58 8.21 -12.11 -3.77
C ILE A 58 9.70 -11.97 -4.09
N ASN A 59 10.22 -10.75 -4.15
CA ASN A 59 11.65 -10.52 -4.39
C ASN A 59 12.51 -11.03 -3.23
N ALA A 60 12.08 -10.85 -1.98
CA ALA A 60 12.71 -11.44 -0.81
C ALA A 60 12.70 -12.97 -0.89
N ALA A 61 11.59 -13.58 -1.30
CA ALA A 61 11.53 -15.02 -1.53
C ALA A 61 12.53 -15.50 -2.58
N LYS A 62 12.68 -14.78 -3.70
CA LYS A 62 13.70 -15.08 -4.72
C LYS A 62 15.12 -14.98 -4.18
N LEU A 63 15.40 -13.99 -3.34
CA LEU A 63 16.71 -13.82 -2.71
C LEU A 63 17.00 -14.92 -1.67
N HIS A 64 15.98 -15.28 -0.88
CA HIS A 64 16.06 -16.39 0.06
C HIS A 64 16.31 -17.70 -0.67
N THR A 65 15.56 -18.03 -1.73
CA THR A 65 15.76 -19.28 -2.49
C THR A 65 17.10 -19.35 -3.20
N ALA A 66 17.64 -18.22 -3.66
CA ALA A 66 19.00 -18.16 -4.20
C ALA A 66 20.06 -18.54 -3.16
N SER A 67 19.81 -18.27 -1.88
CA SER A 67 20.71 -18.62 -0.76
C SER A 67 20.42 -20.01 -0.20
N ASN A 68 19.15 -20.41 -0.16
CA ASN A 68 18.64 -21.61 0.51
C ASN A 68 17.52 -22.28 -0.35
N PRO A 69 17.87 -23.08 -1.37
CA PRO A 69 16.91 -23.57 -2.38
C PRO A 69 16.02 -24.73 -1.93
N THR A 70 16.13 -25.17 -0.67
CA THR A 70 15.48 -26.39 -0.15
C THR A 70 14.05 -26.17 0.32
N LYS A 71 13.73 -25.00 0.86
CA LYS A 71 12.39 -24.68 1.38
C LYS A 71 11.51 -24.14 0.25
N VAL A 72 10.30 -24.67 0.14
CA VAL A 72 9.34 -24.34 -0.94
C VAL A 72 8.13 -23.54 -0.47
N ASP A 73 7.86 -23.54 0.83
CA ASP A 73 6.87 -22.67 1.48
C ASP A 73 7.62 -21.72 2.40
N LEU A 74 7.59 -20.42 2.15
CA LEU A 74 8.29 -19.41 2.93
C LEU A 74 7.29 -18.53 3.66
N ASP A 75 7.54 -18.27 4.94
CA ASP A 75 6.70 -17.41 5.77
C ASP A 75 7.41 -16.10 6.14
N HIS A 76 6.76 -15.29 6.99
CA HIS A 76 7.33 -14.04 7.48
C HIS A 76 8.64 -14.24 8.28
N THR A 77 8.82 -15.39 8.94
CA THR A 77 10.01 -15.68 9.73
C THR A 77 11.20 -15.98 8.82
N ASP A 78 10.98 -16.70 7.72
CA ASP A 78 12.04 -16.97 6.74
C ASP A 78 12.47 -15.71 5.97
N LEU A 79 11.50 -14.85 5.68
CA LEU A 79 11.71 -13.67 4.84
C LEU A 79 12.05 -12.41 5.63
N GLY A 80 11.90 -12.42 6.95
CA GLY A 80 12.13 -11.26 7.82
C GLY A 80 13.54 -10.66 7.72
N GLN A 81 14.55 -11.47 7.38
CA GLN A 81 15.92 -10.98 7.18
C GLN A 81 16.15 -10.24 5.86
N TYR A 82 15.24 -10.43 4.88
CA TYR A 82 15.30 -9.81 3.55
C TYR A 82 14.31 -8.65 3.40
N LEU A 83 13.46 -8.44 4.41
CA LEU A 83 12.38 -7.46 4.41
C LEU A 83 12.65 -6.41 5.48
N ASP A 84 12.86 -5.16 5.06
CA ASP A 84 13.03 -4.02 5.97
C ASP A 84 11.68 -3.31 6.13
N ASN A 85 11.14 -3.32 7.36
CA ASN A 85 9.92 -2.59 7.75
C ASN A 85 8.62 -2.94 6.99
N ILE A 86 8.48 -4.17 6.50
CA ILE A 86 7.16 -4.68 6.11
C ILE A 86 6.35 -4.79 7.41
N LYS A 87 5.27 -4.00 7.50
CA LYS A 87 4.40 -4.05 8.66
C LYS A 87 3.75 -5.42 8.62
N ASP A 88 4.10 -6.25 9.60
CA ASP A 88 3.33 -7.44 9.93
C ASP A 88 1.88 -7.01 10.16
N THR A 89 1.08 -7.11 9.10
CA THR A 89 -0.30 -6.64 9.04
C THR A 89 -1.25 -7.66 9.67
N GLY A 90 -0.72 -8.67 10.37
CA GLY A 90 -1.52 -9.65 11.11
C GLY A 90 -2.11 -10.75 10.23
N LEU A 91 -1.62 -10.89 8.99
CA LEU A 91 -1.85 -12.06 8.15
C LEU A 91 -0.49 -12.71 7.88
N ASP A 92 -0.34 -13.94 8.39
CA ASP A 92 0.79 -14.82 8.07
C ASP A 92 0.79 -15.12 6.56
N TYR A 93 1.34 -14.22 5.76
CA TYR A 93 1.47 -14.45 4.32
C TYR A 93 2.42 -15.64 4.09
N THR A 94 2.16 -16.40 3.02
CA THR A 94 3.00 -17.52 2.64
C THR A 94 3.40 -17.38 1.18
N VAL A 95 4.68 -17.55 0.88
CA VAL A 95 5.18 -17.61 -0.49
C VAL A 95 5.48 -19.06 -0.86
N LYS A 96 4.75 -19.57 -1.85
CA LYS A 96 4.96 -20.90 -2.41
C LYS A 96 5.82 -20.83 -3.67
N ILE A 97 6.83 -21.67 -3.73
CA ILE A 97 7.75 -21.79 -4.86
C ILE A 97 7.35 -23.02 -5.66
N VAL A 98 6.86 -22.81 -6.87
CA VAL A 98 6.44 -23.86 -7.79
C VAL A 98 7.56 -24.12 -8.78
N LYS A 99 8.18 -25.30 -8.63
CA LYS A 99 9.32 -25.76 -9.44
C LYS A 99 8.89 -26.65 -10.61
N GLU A 100 7.67 -27.17 -10.59
CA GLU A 100 7.14 -28.12 -11.57
C GLU A 100 5.70 -27.75 -11.95
N ASP A 101 5.35 -27.98 -13.22
CA ASP A 101 3.99 -27.80 -13.71
C ASP A 101 3.05 -28.95 -13.27
N SER A 102 1.76 -28.84 -13.55
CA SER A 102 0.78 -29.90 -13.21
C SER A 102 1.02 -31.23 -13.95
N SER A 103 1.98 -31.29 -14.88
CA SER A 103 2.39 -32.48 -15.62
C SER A 103 3.74 -33.04 -15.15
N GLY A 104 4.36 -32.43 -14.12
CA GLY A 104 5.66 -32.84 -13.58
C GLY A 104 6.86 -32.35 -14.38
N ASN A 105 6.67 -31.42 -15.33
CA ASN A 105 7.80 -30.80 -16.03
C ASN A 105 8.37 -29.67 -15.17
N ALA A 106 9.70 -29.58 -15.09
CA ALA A 106 10.37 -28.47 -14.42
C ALA A 106 10.00 -27.13 -15.08
N ILE A 107 9.64 -26.15 -14.26
CA ILE A 107 9.40 -24.77 -14.67
C ILE A 107 10.71 -24.00 -14.49
N ASP A 108 11.17 -23.29 -15.53
CA ASP A 108 12.31 -22.37 -15.46
C ASP A 108 11.97 -21.07 -16.20
N PRO A 109 11.95 -19.90 -15.52
CA PRO A 109 12.24 -19.67 -14.10
C PRO A 109 11.12 -20.16 -13.17
N TRP A 110 11.48 -20.54 -11.93
CA TRP A 110 10.50 -20.94 -10.90
C TRP A 110 9.42 -19.89 -10.69
N GLU A 111 8.18 -20.35 -10.48
CA GLU A 111 7.05 -19.48 -10.21
C GLU A 111 6.90 -19.25 -8.70
N TYR A 112 6.75 -17.98 -8.31
CA TYR A 112 6.56 -17.57 -6.92
C TYR A 112 5.11 -17.11 -6.75
N ARG A 113 4.38 -17.76 -5.85
CA ARG A 113 2.98 -17.48 -5.55
C ARG A 113 2.87 -16.95 -4.13
N LEU A 114 2.27 -15.79 -3.95
CA LEU A 114 1.99 -15.20 -2.66
C LEU A 114 0.52 -15.48 -2.28
N ASP A 115 0.34 -16.20 -1.19
CA ASP A 115 -0.93 -16.55 -0.56
C ASP A 115 -1.16 -15.73 0.72
N ASN A 116 -2.42 -15.61 1.14
CA ASN A 116 -2.83 -14.99 2.43
C ASN A 116 -2.33 -13.53 2.62
N HIS A 117 -2.38 -12.72 1.56
CA HIS A 117 -1.99 -11.31 1.58
C HIS A 117 -3.09 -10.42 0.96
N ASP A 118 -3.26 -9.20 1.49
CA ASP A 118 -4.32 -8.26 1.07
C ASP A 118 -4.29 -7.92 -0.43
N SER A 119 -3.10 -7.95 -1.05
CA SER A 119 -2.90 -7.74 -2.49
C SER A 119 -3.71 -8.68 -3.37
N ILE A 120 -4.10 -9.86 -2.88
CA ILE A 120 -4.90 -10.83 -3.64
C ILE A 120 -6.27 -10.24 -3.98
N SER A 121 -6.95 -9.66 -2.99
CA SER A 121 -8.26 -9.03 -3.19
C SER A 121 -8.17 -7.82 -4.13
N ILE A 122 -7.14 -6.99 -3.95
CA ILE A 122 -6.91 -5.78 -4.73
C ILE A 122 -6.67 -6.12 -6.22
N VAL A 123 -5.83 -7.11 -6.48
CA VAL A 123 -5.49 -7.54 -7.84
C VAL A 123 -6.67 -8.27 -8.48
N LYS A 124 -7.40 -9.09 -7.72
CA LYS A 124 -8.60 -9.79 -8.19
C LYS A 124 -9.72 -8.84 -8.59
N ASP A 125 -9.94 -7.78 -7.81
CA ASP A 125 -10.93 -6.76 -8.12
C ASP A 125 -10.56 -5.95 -9.38
N ALA A 126 -9.28 -5.75 -9.63
CA ALA A 126 -8.80 -5.04 -10.82
C ALA A 126 -8.71 -5.93 -12.08
N ILE A 127 -8.39 -7.22 -11.92
CA ILE A 127 -8.15 -8.16 -13.01
C ILE A 127 -9.16 -9.32 -12.88
N SER A 128 -10.33 -9.13 -13.49
CA SER A 128 -11.49 -10.04 -13.39
C SER A 128 -11.21 -11.49 -13.80
N THR A 129 -10.14 -11.76 -14.55
CA THR A 129 -9.73 -13.10 -14.97
C THR A 129 -8.97 -13.89 -13.90
N ILE A 130 -8.51 -13.24 -12.82
CA ILE A 130 -7.78 -13.89 -11.73
C ILE A 130 -8.79 -14.38 -10.70
N THR A 131 -9.07 -15.69 -10.72
CA THR A 131 -9.97 -16.33 -9.75
C THR A 131 -9.23 -17.00 -8.60
N THR A 132 -7.90 -17.08 -8.69
CA THR A 132 -7.02 -17.78 -7.75
C THR A 132 -6.85 -17.04 -6.43
N ASP A 133 -6.65 -17.79 -5.36
CA ASP A 133 -6.41 -17.25 -4.01
C ASP A 133 -4.93 -16.90 -3.75
N TYR A 134 -4.17 -16.69 -4.83
CA TYR A 134 -2.77 -16.29 -4.82
C TYR A 134 -2.48 -15.25 -5.90
N VAL A 135 -1.41 -14.49 -5.69
CA VAL A 135 -0.85 -13.56 -6.69
C VAL A 135 0.57 -13.96 -7.06
N THR A 136 0.88 -13.80 -8.35
CA THR A 136 2.24 -13.95 -8.89
C THR A 136 2.82 -12.58 -9.19
N GLU A 137 4.13 -12.51 -9.42
CA GLU A 137 4.79 -11.27 -9.84
C GLU A 137 4.15 -10.69 -11.11
N ASP A 138 3.82 -11.52 -12.11
CA ASP A 138 3.14 -11.09 -13.33
C ASP A 138 1.78 -10.43 -13.05
N ASN A 139 0.99 -11.00 -12.14
CA ASN A 139 -0.29 -10.42 -11.73
C ASN A 139 -0.11 -9.05 -11.06
N LEU A 140 0.92 -8.89 -10.22
CA LEU A 140 1.23 -7.66 -9.52
C LEU A 140 1.79 -6.57 -10.45
N LEU A 141 2.65 -6.95 -11.41
CA LEU A 141 3.21 -6.03 -12.40
C LEU A 141 2.11 -5.50 -13.33
N LYS A 142 1.22 -6.38 -13.80
CA LYS A 142 0.03 -6.00 -14.59
C LYS A 142 -0.85 -5.00 -13.86
N TYR A 143 -1.07 -5.18 -12.56
CA TYR A 143 -1.81 -4.21 -11.74
C TYR A 143 -1.09 -2.85 -11.70
N SER A 144 0.24 -2.87 -11.51
CA SER A 144 1.07 -1.67 -11.45
C SER A 144 1.23 -0.96 -12.81
N GLY A 145 0.77 -1.57 -13.91
CA GLY A 145 0.92 -1.04 -15.26
C GLY A 145 2.33 -1.19 -15.85
N ASN A 146 3.12 -2.13 -15.33
CA ASN A 146 4.44 -2.51 -15.86
C ASN A 146 4.38 -3.80 -16.68
#